data_AF-A0A7S8HB89-F1
#
_entry.id   AF-A0A7S8HB89-F1
#
_cell.length_a   1.000
_cell.length_b   1.000
_cell.length_c   1.000
_cell.angle_alpha   90.00
_cell.angle_beta   90.00
_cell.angle_gamma   90.00
#
_symmetry.space_group_name_H-M   'P 1'
#
loop_
_entity.id
_entity.type
_entity.pdbx_description
1 polymer ?
#
loop_
_entity_poly.entity_id
_entity_poly.type
_entity_poly.pdbx_seq_one_letter_code
_entity_poly.pdbx_strand_id
1 'polypeptide(L)'
;MSADIAGRSGPFDDLRTLLDDLPGPDEEARAATRARDLSLTKPPGSLGRLEGIAEWLAAWQGRTPPRVKNAMVAVFAGNHGVVAQGVAAYPQAVTAQMVANFQAGGAAINQLCESFGFGLQVFELALEVPTGDIAVEPALSPRDCVATLLYGLESVPTDIDLLCIGEMGIGNTTVASALAHGLFGGEARDWVGPGTGLDEAGVAHKAEVVAAAVARHGPEAGGDPFEILRRLGGREIAAMAGAILGGRLKRVPVIVDGFVASSAAAVLHALGPGMLDHCLFGHVSAEPAHGRLLETLGKAPLLDLGMRLGEGTGAALAAAMAKAAADVHGGMATFAEAGVTDREE
;
A
#
# COMPACT_ATOMS: atom_id res chain seq x y z
N MET A 1 -11.34 -23.80 -25.55
CA MET A 1 -12.36 -24.83 -25.33
C MET A 1 -12.35 -25.17 -23.85
N SER A 2 -13.46 -24.80 -23.20
CA SER A 2 -13.92 -25.08 -21.84
C SER A 2 -13.11 -26.09 -21.02
N ALA A 3 -12.37 -25.60 -20.03
CA ALA A 3 -11.95 -26.38 -18.87
C ALA A 3 -12.47 -25.68 -17.61
N ASP A 4 -13.39 -26.37 -16.92
CA ASP A 4 -13.90 -26.12 -15.57
C ASP A 4 -14.33 -24.70 -15.17
N ILE A 5 -15.55 -24.34 -15.56
CA ILE A 5 -16.36 -23.32 -14.86
C ILE A 5 -17.15 -23.96 -13.69
N ALA A 6 -17.10 -25.30 -13.53
CA ALA A 6 -17.97 -26.04 -12.61
C ALA A 6 -17.36 -26.38 -11.23
N GLY A 7 -16.28 -25.70 -10.81
CA GLY A 7 -15.57 -26.04 -9.56
C GLY A 7 -15.27 -24.88 -8.60
N ARG A 8 -15.63 -23.64 -8.96
CA ARG A 8 -15.33 -22.45 -8.17
C ARG A 8 -16.63 -21.92 -7.54
N SER A 9 -16.82 -22.12 -6.23
CA SER A 9 -17.99 -21.63 -5.46
C SER A 9 -17.61 -20.90 -4.16
N GLY A 10 -16.34 -20.54 -4.01
CA GLY A 10 -15.85 -19.73 -2.91
C GLY A 10 -16.16 -18.24 -3.11
N PRO A 11 -16.32 -17.47 -2.02
CA PRO A 11 -16.70 -16.05 -2.09
C PRO A 11 -15.69 -15.18 -2.85
N PHE A 12 -14.43 -15.60 -2.98
CA PHE A 12 -13.37 -14.83 -3.63
C PHE A 12 -13.01 -15.32 -5.04
N ASP A 13 -13.81 -16.22 -5.63
CA ASP A 13 -13.41 -16.85 -6.89
C ASP A 13 -13.42 -15.89 -8.08
N ASP A 14 -14.38 -14.96 -8.12
CA ASP A 14 -14.39 -13.90 -9.14
C ASP A 14 -13.17 -12.98 -9.00
N LEU A 15 -12.75 -12.68 -7.77
CA LEU A 15 -11.53 -11.91 -7.51
C LEU A 15 -10.29 -12.67 -7.99
N ARG A 16 -10.24 -13.99 -7.81
CA ARG A 16 -9.12 -14.82 -8.31
C ARG A 16 -9.06 -14.84 -9.82
N THR A 17 -10.20 -14.96 -10.49
CA THR A 17 -10.26 -14.87 -11.95
C THR A 17 -9.74 -13.52 -12.44
N LEU A 18 -10.03 -12.42 -11.75
CA LEU A 18 -9.46 -11.11 -12.05
C LEU A 18 -7.92 -11.07 -11.90
N LEU A 19 -7.33 -11.87 -11.00
CA LEU A 19 -5.87 -11.92 -10.83
C LEU A 19 -5.16 -12.56 -12.04
N ASP A 20 -5.82 -13.49 -12.72
CA ASP A 20 -5.27 -14.20 -13.89
C ASP A 20 -5.04 -13.24 -15.08
N ASP A 21 -5.77 -12.12 -15.12
CA ASP A 21 -5.74 -11.13 -16.21
C ASP A 21 -4.98 -9.83 -15.84
N LEU A 22 -4.21 -9.81 -14.74
CA LEU A 22 -3.47 -8.61 -14.34
C LEU A 22 -2.40 -8.24 -15.40
N PRO A 23 -2.39 -6.99 -15.91
CA PRO A 23 -1.45 -6.60 -16.96
C PRO A 23 0.00 -6.66 -16.49
N GLY A 24 0.93 -7.00 -17.37
CA GLY A 24 2.36 -6.84 -17.13
C GLY A 24 2.83 -5.39 -17.32
N PRO A 25 4.10 -5.10 -16.94
CA PRO A 25 4.72 -3.83 -17.29
C PRO A 25 4.84 -3.66 -18.80
N ASP A 26 4.85 -2.43 -19.28
CA ASP A 26 5.18 -2.09 -20.66
C ASP A 26 6.71 -2.10 -20.84
N GLU A 27 7.22 -3.19 -21.39
CA GLU A 27 8.66 -3.37 -21.63
C GLU A 27 9.21 -2.45 -22.73
N GLU A 28 8.38 -1.98 -23.66
CA GLU A 28 8.79 -1.03 -24.71
C GLU A 28 9.01 0.36 -24.09
N ALA A 29 8.05 0.84 -23.30
CA ALA A 29 8.17 2.09 -22.57
C ALA A 29 9.35 2.07 -21.59
N ARG A 30 9.59 0.93 -20.95
CA ARG A 30 10.75 0.68 -20.09
C ARG A 30 12.06 0.82 -20.87
N ALA A 31 12.19 0.08 -21.97
CA ALA A 31 13.40 0.06 -22.78
C ALA A 31 13.71 1.43 -23.39
N ALA A 32 12.68 2.13 -23.89
CA ALA A 32 12.81 3.48 -24.45
C ALA A 32 13.27 4.49 -23.39
N THR A 33 12.73 4.42 -22.17
CA THR A 33 13.13 5.27 -21.05
C THR A 33 14.59 4.99 -20.66
N ARG A 34 14.99 3.73 -20.56
CA ARG A 34 16.40 3.37 -20.28
C ARG A 34 17.35 3.86 -21.38
N ALA A 35 16.99 3.69 -22.65
CA ALA A 35 17.79 4.15 -23.77
C ALA A 35 17.96 5.68 -23.77
N ARG A 36 16.89 6.43 -23.49
CA ARG A 36 16.97 7.87 -23.30
C ARG A 36 17.86 8.23 -22.12
N ASP A 37 17.72 7.55 -20.98
CA ASP A 37 18.44 7.88 -19.75
C ASP A 37 19.97 7.83 -19.91
N LEU A 38 20.45 6.86 -20.71
CA LEU A 38 21.87 6.72 -21.08
C LEU A 38 22.40 7.88 -21.94
N SER A 39 21.52 8.60 -22.64
CA SER A 39 21.88 9.73 -23.52
C SER A 39 21.78 11.11 -22.84
N LEU A 40 21.21 11.17 -21.64
CA LEU A 40 21.05 12.43 -20.88
C LEU A 40 22.42 13.00 -20.51
N THR A 41 22.54 14.33 -20.40
CA THR A 41 23.78 15.07 -20.07
C THR A 41 24.26 14.82 -18.64
N LYS A 42 24.59 13.57 -18.31
CA LYS A 42 25.08 13.08 -17.02
C LYS A 42 25.86 11.79 -17.23
N PRO A 43 26.82 11.44 -16.34
CA PRO A 43 27.38 10.10 -16.34
C PRO A 43 26.28 9.04 -16.12
N PRO A 44 26.30 7.90 -16.82
CA PRO A 44 25.34 6.81 -16.59
C PRO A 44 25.30 6.37 -15.12
N GLY A 45 24.10 6.19 -14.55
CA GLY A 45 23.92 5.77 -13.15
C GLY A 45 24.11 6.88 -12.11
N SER A 46 24.53 8.10 -12.49
CA SER A 46 24.89 9.14 -11.53
C SER A 46 23.72 9.71 -10.72
N LEU A 47 22.47 9.50 -11.17
CA LEU A 47 21.27 9.86 -10.40
C LEU A 47 20.74 8.70 -9.54
N GLY A 48 21.41 7.55 -9.56
CA GLY A 48 21.10 6.39 -8.72
C GLY A 48 19.64 5.93 -8.84
N ARG A 49 18.92 5.88 -7.72
CA ARG A 49 17.55 5.35 -7.68
C ARG A 49 16.54 6.17 -8.50
N LEU A 50 16.80 7.45 -8.78
CA LEU A 50 15.88 8.26 -9.59
C LEU A 50 15.74 7.70 -11.02
N GLU A 51 16.83 7.17 -11.60
CA GLU A 51 16.81 6.57 -12.94
C GLU A 51 15.88 5.34 -12.96
N GLY A 52 16.02 4.47 -11.94
CA GLY A 52 15.15 3.29 -11.79
C GLY A 52 13.69 3.64 -11.49
N ILE A 53 13.41 4.74 -10.77
CA ILE A 53 12.04 5.20 -10.52
C ILE A 53 11.40 5.73 -11.82
N ALA A 54 12.14 6.48 -12.63
CA ALA A 54 11.65 6.94 -13.94
C ALA A 54 11.35 5.75 -14.86
N GLU A 55 12.25 4.76 -14.91
CA GLU A 55 12.05 3.51 -15.66
C GLU A 55 10.82 2.73 -15.17
N TRP A 56 10.64 2.60 -13.86
CA TRP A 56 9.48 1.94 -13.26
C TRP A 56 8.17 2.68 -13.58
N LEU A 57 8.15 4.02 -13.46
CA LEU A 57 6.98 4.83 -13.83
C LEU A 57 6.62 4.61 -15.30
N ALA A 58 7.60 4.65 -16.20
CA ALA A 58 7.36 4.52 -17.63
C ALA A 58 6.75 3.15 -17.97
N ALA A 59 7.30 2.09 -17.37
CA ALA A 59 6.83 0.73 -17.55
C ALA A 59 5.38 0.55 -17.08
N TRP A 60 5.02 1.15 -15.95
CA TRP A 60 3.68 0.97 -15.38
C TRP A 60 2.64 1.93 -15.94
N GLN A 61 3.05 3.07 -16.48
CA GLN A 61 2.18 4.01 -17.19
C GLN A 61 2.02 3.66 -18.69
N GLY A 62 2.87 2.78 -19.24
CA GLY A 62 2.92 2.52 -20.68
C GLY A 62 3.27 3.77 -21.48
N ARG A 63 4.18 4.60 -20.96
CA ARG A 63 4.48 5.93 -21.49
C ARG A 63 5.94 6.29 -21.34
N THR A 64 6.51 6.90 -22.37
CA THR A 64 7.82 7.55 -22.34
C THR A 64 7.74 8.96 -22.98
N PRO A 65 8.26 10.02 -22.33
CA PRO A 65 8.78 10.03 -20.96
C PRO A 65 7.67 9.80 -19.93
N PRO A 66 7.98 9.19 -18.76
CA PRO A 66 7.02 9.08 -17.66
C PRO A 66 6.59 10.46 -17.16
N ARG A 67 5.47 10.53 -16.45
CA ARG A 67 4.90 11.78 -15.94
C ARG A 67 4.27 11.58 -14.58
N VAL A 68 4.37 12.56 -13.68
CA VAL A 68 3.55 12.63 -12.46
C VAL A 68 3.01 14.05 -12.29
N LYS A 69 1.93 14.41 -12.99
CA LYS A 69 1.25 15.70 -12.77
C LYS A 69 0.00 15.53 -11.92
N ASN A 70 -0.72 14.42 -12.07
CA ASN A 70 -1.91 14.12 -11.30
C ASN A 70 -1.62 12.94 -10.37
N ALA A 71 -1.00 13.20 -9.20
CA ALA A 71 -0.91 12.18 -8.16
C ALA A 71 -2.08 12.31 -7.19
N MET A 72 -2.61 11.19 -6.74
CA MET A 72 -3.68 11.13 -5.75
C MET A 72 -3.22 10.37 -4.52
N VAL A 73 -3.41 10.94 -3.35
CA VAL A 73 -3.35 10.23 -2.07
C VAL A 73 -4.77 9.80 -1.70
N ALA A 74 -4.96 8.49 -1.56
CA ALA A 74 -6.19 7.86 -1.10
C ALA A 74 -6.03 7.39 0.34
N VAL A 75 -6.77 7.99 1.27
CA VAL A 75 -6.81 7.59 2.68
C VAL A 75 -8.07 6.78 2.92
N PHE A 76 -7.92 5.51 3.30
CA PHE A 76 -9.04 4.65 3.66
C PHE A 76 -9.23 4.63 5.17
N ALA A 77 -10.42 4.98 5.65
CA ALA A 77 -10.70 5.07 7.07
C ALA A 77 -11.66 3.97 7.54
N GLY A 78 -11.31 3.28 8.61
CA GLY A 78 -12.08 2.15 9.16
C GLY A 78 -11.92 2.02 10.68
N ASN A 79 -12.91 1.40 11.32
CA ASN A 79 -12.91 1.15 12.77
C ASN A 79 -12.89 -0.36 13.07
N HIS A 80 -12.27 -0.71 14.19
CA HIS A 80 -11.94 -2.11 14.50
C HIS A 80 -12.50 -2.57 15.84
N GLY A 81 -13.23 -3.68 15.86
CA GLY A 81 -13.79 -4.26 17.09
C GLY A 81 -12.74 -4.67 18.13
N VAL A 82 -11.52 -5.00 17.68
CA VAL A 82 -10.40 -5.40 18.55
C VAL A 82 -9.98 -4.30 19.53
N VAL A 83 -10.38 -3.05 19.30
CA VAL A 83 -10.17 -1.95 20.27
C VAL A 83 -10.81 -2.27 21.63
N ALA A 84 -11.88 -3.06 21.67
CA ALA A 84 -12.50 -3.55 22.91
C ALA A 84 -11.53 -4.35 23.80
N GLN A 85 -10.45 -4.91 23.23
CA GLN A 85 -9.41 -5.63 23.94
C GLN A 85 -8.35 -4.71 24.58
N GLY A 86 -8.47 -3.38 24.50
CA GLY A 86 -7.51 -2.46 25.13
C GLY A 86 -6.16 -2.39 24.40
N VAL A 87 -6.15 -2.59 23.09
CA VAL A 87 -4.92 -2.62 22.25
C VAL A 87 -4.56 -1.26 21.64
N ALA A 88 -5.23 -0.18 22.04
CA ALA A 88 -5.01 1.17 21.53
C ALA A 88 -5.01 2.19 22.68
N ALA A 89 -4.11 3.19 22.58
CA ALA A 89 -4.02 4.26 23.57
C ALA A 89 -5.14 5.31 23.46
N TYR A 90 -5.80 5.37 22.30
CA TYR A 90 -6.84 6.36 21.99
C TYR A 90 -8.20 5.69 21.85
N PRO A 91 -9.30 6.41 22.16
CA PRO A 91 -10.64 5.89 21.96
C PRO A 91 -10.98 5.81 20.46
N GLN A 92 -11.82 4.85 20.08
CA GLN A 92 -12.22 4.61 18.70
C GLN A 92 -12.84 5.85 18.01
N ALA A 93 -13.45 6.76 18.76
CA ALA A 93 -14.01 8.01 18.24
C ALA A 93 -12.96 8.91 17.56
N VAL A 94 -11.67 8.74 17.84
CA VAL A 94 -10.59 9.51 17.20
C VAL A 94 -10.54 9.29 15.69
N THR A 95 -10.92 8.11 15.18
CA THR A 95 -10.98 7.87 13.72
C THR A 95 -11.87 8.89 13.03
N ALA A 96 -13.12 9.07 13.50
CA ALA A 96 -14.06 10.03 12.91
C ALA A 96 -13.61 11.48 13.10
N GLN A 97 -12.95 11.80 14.22
CA GLN A 97 -12.40 13.14 14.47
C GLN A 97 -11.25 13.47 13.51
N MET A 98 -10.38 12.50 13.22
CA MET A 98 -9.30 12.68 12.26
C MET A 98 -9.82 12.78 10.83
N VAL A 99 -10.87 12.02 10.48
CA VAL A 99 -11.55 12.18 9.20
C VAL A 99 -12.13 13.59 9.03
N ALA A 100 -12.80 14.11 10.07
CA ALA A 100 -13.25 15.51 10.07
C ALA A 100 -12.07 16.49 9.94
N ASN A 101 -10.91 16.18 10.56
CA ASN A 101 -9.71 16.99 10.41
C ASN A 101 -9.14 16.97 8.98
N PHE A 102 -9.17 15.82 8.29
CA PHE A 102 -8.81 15.75 6.86
C PHE A 102 -9.72 16.62 6.00
N GLN A 103 -11.03 16.56 6.23
CA GLN A 103 -12.02 17.37 5.52
C GLN A 103 -11.84 18.87 5.79
N ALA A 104 -11.40 19.23 6.99
CA ALA A 104 -11.10 20.61 7.38
C ALA A 104 -9.72 21.11 6.90
N GLY A 105 -8.90 20.26 6.26
CA GLY A 105 -7.57 20.64 5.79
C GLY A 105 -6.47 20.65 6.87
N GLY A 106 -6.76 20.17 8.08
CA GLY A 106 -5.92 20.38 9.25
C GLY A 106 -4.88 19.28 9.54
N ALA A 107 -4.84 18.18 8.77
CA ALA A 107 -3.91 17.09 9.03
C ALA A 107 -2.58 17.25 8.28
N ALA A 108 -1.57 16.47 8.70
CA ALA A 108 -0.27 16.49 8.05
C ALA A 108 -0.35 16.11 6.57
N ILE A 109 -1.19 15.13 6.22
CA ILE A 109 -1.36 14.74 4.82
C ILE A 109 -1.97 15.85 3.95
N ASN A 110 -2.87 16.69 4.50
CA ASN A 110 -3.39 17.85 3.79
C ASN A 110 -2.26 18.80 3.38
N GLN A 111 -1.36 19.09 4.33
CA GLN A 111 -0.26 20.03 4.11
C GLN A 111 0.76 19.48 3.09
N LEU A 112 1.04 18.17 3.12
CA LEU A 112 1.90 17.54 2.12
C LEU A 112 1.26 17.55 0.72
N CYS A 113 -0.04 17.23 0.64
CA CYS A 113 -0.77 17.26 -0.63
C CYS A 113 -0.79 18.68 -1.21
N GLU A 114 -1.08 19.69 -0.39
CA GLU A 114 -1.03 21.10 -0.80
C GLU A 114 0.37 21.50 -1.27
N SER A 115 1.41 21.16 -0.50
CA SER A 115 2.81 21.51 -0.82
C SER A 115 3.29 20.90 -2.14
N PHE A 116 2.81 19.71 -2.51
CA PHE A 116 3.24 19.01 -3.73
C PHE A 116 2.24 19.10 -4.89
N GLY A 117 1.07 19.71 -4.67
CA GLY A 117 0.00 19.79 -5.66
C GLY A 117 -0.66 18.43 -5.94
N PHE A 118 -0.76 17.57 -4.94
CA PHE A 118 -1.41 16.26 -5.05
C PHE A 118 -2.88 16.33 -4.64
N GLY A 119 -3.72 15.54 -5.28
CA GLY A 119 -5.10 15.36 -4.86
C GLY A 119 -5.16 14.51 -3.60
N LEU A 120 -6.03 14.87 -2.65
CA LEU A 120 -6.35 14.05 -1.48
C LEU A 120 -7.79 13.56 -1.60
N GLN A 121 -8.00 12.26 -1.41
CA GLN A 121 -9.32 11.63 -1.31
C GLN A 121 -9.37 10.81 -0.02
N VAL A 122 -10.47 10.96 0.73
CA VAL A 122 -10.70 10.24 1.98
C VAL A 122 -11.93 9.36 1.78
N PHE A 123 -11.76 8.05 1.99
CA PHE A 123 -12.79 7.04 1.83
C PHE A 123 -13.21 6.51 3.21
N GLU A 124 -14.40 6.87 3.65
CA GLU A 124 -14.96 6.43 4.93
C GLU A 124 -15.68 5.08 4.76
N LEU A 125 -15.22 4.05 5.47
CA LEU A 125 -15.72 2.68 5.31
C LEU A 125 -16.58 2.28 6.52
N ALA A 126 -17.77 2.87 6.61
CA ALA A 126 -18.76 2.63 7.66
C ALA A 126 -18.19 2.81 9.08
N LEU A 127 -17.71 4.01 9.40
CA LEU A 127 -17.00 4.30 10.66
C LEU A 127 -17.86 4.04 11.91
N GLU A 128 -19.18 4.15 11.80
CA GLU A 128 -20.14 3.88 12.88
C GLU A 128 -20.25 2.39 13.21
N VAL A 129 -19.85 1.52 12.29
CA VAL A 129 -19.94 0.07 12.42
C VAL A 129 -18.54 -0.52 12.38
N PRO A 130 -17.85 -0.72 13.52
CA PRO A 130 -16.54 -1.35 13.53
C PRO A 130 -16.60 -2.76 12.91
N THR A 131 -15.44 -3.26 12.47
CA THR A 131 -15.31 -4.69 12.15
C THR A 131 -15.55 -5.55 13.38
N GLY A 132 -15.74 -6.86 13.18
CA GLY A 132 -15.72 -7.82 14.29
C GLY A 132 -14.42 -7.72 15.11
N ASP A 133 -14.51 -8.07 16.38
CA ASP A 133 -13.34 -8.21 17.24
C ASP A 133 -12.60 -9.50 16.89
N ILE A 134 -11.44 -9.38 16.25
CA ILE A 134 -10.66 -10.52 15.77
C ILE A 134 -10.23 -11.49 16.88
N ALA A 135 -10.23 -11.06 18.15
CA ALA A 135 -9.98 -11.95 19.29
C ALA A 135 -11.16 -12.90 19.58
N VAL A 136 -12.34 -12.62 19.04
CA VAL A 136 -13.60 -13.31 19.33
C VAL A 136 -14.23 -13.91 18.08
N GLU A 137 -14.28 -13.16 16.99
CA GLU A 137 -14.99 -13.48 15.74
C GLU A 137 -14.24 -12.94 14.50
N PRO A 138 -14.60 -13.32 13.26
CA PRO A 138 -13.98 -12.77 12.07
C PRO A 138 -14.22 -11.26 11.92
N ALA A 139 -13.23 -10.51 11.43
CA ALA A 139 -13.38 -9.08 11.17
C ALA A 139 -14.53 -8.74 10.21
N LEU A 140 -14.66 -9.51 9.12
CA LEU A 140 -15.64 -9.28 8.06
C LEU A 140 -16.41 -10.56 7.70
N SER A 141 -17.66 -10.37 7.26
CA SER A 141 -18.36 -11.43 6.53
C SER A 141 -17.70 -11.65 5.16
N PRO A 142 -17.88 -12.82 4.52
CA PRO A 142 -17.34 -13.06 3.18
C PRO A 142 -17.83 -12.02 2.17
N ARG A 143 -19.14 -11.70 2.21
CA ARG A 143 -19.75 -10.70 1.34
C ARG A 143 -19.14 -9.32 1.55
N ASP A 144 -18.96 -8.89 2.79
CA ASP A 144 -18.42 -7.55 3.08
C ASP A 144 -16.96 -7.44 2.70
N CYS A 145 -16.16 -8.50 2.90
CA CYS A 145 -14.76 -8.51 2.47
C CYS A 145 -14.63 -8.35 0.95
N VAL A 146 -15.38 -9.15 0.18
CA VAL A 146 -15.41 -9.04 -1.29
C VAL A 146 -15.89 -7.67 -1.73
N ALA A 147 -17.00 -7.17 -1.16
CA ALA A 147 -17.54 -5.87 -1.51
C ALA A 147 -16.53 -4.74 -1.20
N THR A 148 -15.78 -4.83 -0.11
CA THR A 148 -14.79 -3.83 0.29
C THR A 148 -13.55 -3.86 -0.61
N LEU A 149 -13.09 -5.06 -1.00
CA LEU A 149 -12.02 -5.23 -2.00
C LEU A 149 -12.42 -4.59 -3.34
N LEU A 150 -13.63 -4.88 -3.82
CA LEU A 150 -14.15 -4.31 -5.07
C LEU A 150 -14.34 -2.79 -4.97
N TYR A 151 -14.80 -2.29 -3.84
CA TYR A 151 -14.89 -0.85 -3.60
C TYR A 151 -13.52 -0.17 -3.71
N GLY A 152 -12.51 -0.75 -3.08
CA GLY A 152 -11.12 -0.28 -3.20
C GLY A 152 -10.61 -0.28 -4.63
N LEU A 153 -10.87 -1.36 -5.38
CA LEU A 153 -10.50 -1.49 -6.79
C LEU A 153 -11.13 -0.39 -7.65
N GLU A 154 -12.41 -0.12 -7.45
CA GLU A 154 -13.15 0.90 -8.20
C GLU A 154 -12.81 2.33 -7.77
N SER A 155 -12.33 2.55 -6.54
CA SER A 155 -11.95 3.87 -6.02
C SER A 155 -10.81 4.54 -6.80
N VAL A 156 -10.02 3.77 -7.55
CA VAL A 156 -8.89 4.29 -8.33
C VAL A 156 -9.39 4.92 -9.63
N PRO A 157 -9.21 6.23 -9.86
CA PRO A 157 -9.59 6.87 -11.11
C PRO A 157 -8.60 6.53 -12.24
N THR A 158 -9.04 6.69 -13.50
CA THR A 158 -8.23 6.37 -14.68
C THR A 158 -7.41 7.54 -15.21
N ASP A 159 -7.62 8.76 -14.70
CA ASP A 159 -7.00 10.00 -15.16
C ASP A 159 -5.86 10.53 -14.25
N ILE A 160 -5.47 9.73 -13.25
CA ILE A 160 -4.30 9.98 -12.41
C ILE A 160 -3.06 9.29 -12.97
N ASP A 161 -1.89 9.87 -12.71
CA ASP A 161 -0.60 9.33 -13.13
C ASP A 161 0.05 8.43 -12.06
N LEU A 162 -0.35 8.58 -10.78
CA LEU A 162 0.25 7.89 -9.63
C LEU A 162 -0.75 7.85 -8.47
N LEU A 163 -0.91 6.68 -7.84
CA LEU A 163 -1.69 6.50 -6.63
C LEU A 163 -0.76 6.36 -5.42
N CYS A 164 -1.08 7.06 -4.33
CA CYS A 164 -0.53 6.84 -3.01
C CYS A 164 -1.64 6.30 -2.12
N ILE A 165 -1.39 5.21 -1.40
CA ILE A 165 -2.36 4.67 -0.46
C ILE A 165 -1.94 4.96 0.98
N GLY A 166 -2.92 5.35 1.78
CA GLY A 166 -2.80 5.60 3.20
C GLY A 166 -4.07 5.18 3.91
N GLU A 167 -4.06 5.32 5.22
CA GLU A 167 -5.14 4.78 6.04
C GLU A 167 -5.33 5.59 7.33
N MET A 168 -6.47 5.37 7.98
CA MET A 168 -6.79 5.94 9.28
C MET A 168 -7.72 4.98 10.05
N GLY A 169 -7.28 4.48 11.20
CA GLY A 169 -8.14 3.66 12.03
C GLY A 169 -7.56 3.35 13.40
N ILE A 170 -8.28 3.65 14.47
CA ILE A 170 -7.83 3.24 15.81
C ILE A 170 -7.86 1.71 15.93
N GLY A 171 -6.71 1.11 16.28
CA GLY A 171 -6.54 -0.35 16.41
C GLY A 171 -6.00 -1.04 15.16
N ASN A 172 -5.86 -0.32 14.04
CA ASN A 172 -5.35 -0.83 12.76
C ASN A 172 -3.96 -1.50 12.84
N THR A 173 -3.07 -1.04 13.73
CA THR A 173 -1.73 -1.63 13.91
C THR A 173 -1.82 -3.05 14.45
N THR A 174 -2.78 -3.34 15.34
CA THR A 174 -3.05 -4.69 15.84
C THR A 174 -3.51 -5.61 14.72
N VAL A 175 -4.40 -5.09 13.87
CA VAL A 175 -4.94 -5.80 12.70
C VAL A 175 -3.85 -6.06 11.66
N ALA A 176 -3.02 -5.06 11.36
CA ALA A 176 -1.85 -5.19 10.48
C ALA A 176 -0.85 -6.24 11.01
N SER A 177 -0.57 -6.23 12.31
CA SER A 177 0.28 -7.24 12.96
C SER A 177 -0.33 -8.65 12.87
N ALA A 178 -1.64 -8.77 13.07
CA ALA A 178 -2.35 -10.05 12.95
C ALA A 178 -2.32 -10.59 11.51
N LEU A 179 -2.45 -9.72 10.50
CA LEU A 179 -2.28 -10.11 9.10
C LEU A 179 -0.86 -10.58 8.81
N ALA A 180 0.17 -9.82 9.20
CA ALA A 180 1.56 -10.21 8.98
C ALA A 180 1.88 -11.55 9.66
N HIS A 181 1.44 -11.73 10.91
CA HIS A 181 1.60 -12.99 11.63
C HIS A 181 0.82 -14.15 10.99
N GLY A 182 -0.43 -13.91 10.58
CA GLY A 182 -1.27 -14.93 9.95
C GLY A 182 -0.77 -15.37 8.58
N LEU A 183 -0.20 -14.45 7.79
CA LEU A 183 0.33 -14.72 6.44
C LEU A 183 1.71 -15.38 6.48
N PHE A 184 2.58 -14.95 7.40
CA PHE A 184 4.01 -15.30 7.35
C PHE A 184 4.52 -16.08 8.57
N GLY A 185 3.65 -16.36 9.55
CA GLY A 185 4.01 -17.11 10.74
C GLY A 185 4.90 -16.32 11.69
N GLY A 186 5.90 -16.98 12.29
CA GLY A 186 6.73 -16.41 13.36
C GLY A 186 5.99 -16.32 14.70
N GLU A 187 6.46 -15.47 15.60
CA GLU A 187 5.77 -15.19 16.86
C GLU A 187 5.03 -13.84 16.76
N ALA A 188 3.88 -13.68 17.42
CA ALA A 188 3.11 -12.43 17.38
C ALA A 188 3.95 -11.19 17.76
N ARG A 189 4.88 -11.33 18.72
CA ARG A 189 5.79 -10.26 19.15
C ARG A 189 6.74 -9.76 18.05
N ASP A 190 6.98 -10.56 17.01
CA ASP A 190 7.80 -10.15 15.87
C ASP A 190 7.11 -9.08 15.03
N TRP A 191 5.78 -9.02 15.11
CA TRP A 191 4.93 -8.21 14.23
C TRP A 191 4.28 -7.04 14.94
N VAL A 192 4.40 -6.97 16.27
CA VAL A 192 3.68 -6.02 17.11
C VAL A 192 4.61 -4.90 17.59
N GLY A 193 4.08 -3.68 17.57
CA GLY A 193 4.75 -2.50 18.12
C GLY A 193 3.81 -1.53 18.84
N PRO A 194 4.35 -0.37 19.23
CA PRO A 194 3.65 0.59 20.09
C PRO A 194 2.51 1.32 19.36
N GLY A 195 2.50 1.34 18.01
CA GLY A 195 1.56 2.10 17.21
C GLY A 195 1.48 3.57 17.65
N THR A 196 0.31 3.98 18.11
CA THR A 196 0.03 5.36 18.54
C THR A 196 0.61 5.74 19.92
N GLY A 197 1.38 4.86 20.56
CA GLY A 197 2.18 5.20 21.75
C GLY A 197 1.96 4.32 22.98
N LEU A 198 1.67 3.03 22.80
CA LEU A 198 1.62 2.08 23.93
C LEU A 198 2.98 1.95 24.61
N ASP A 199 2.94 1.67 25.91
CA ASP A 199 4.11 1.26 26.69
C ASP A 199 4.42 -0.24 26.50
N GLU A 200 5.48 -0.72 27.15
CA GLU A 200 5.94 -2.11 27.03
C GLU A 200 4.86 -3.13 27.44
N ALA A 201 4.10 -2.84 28.50
CA ALA A 201 2.99 -3.69 28.95
C ALA A 201 1.85 -3.72 27.92
N GLY A 202 1.50 -2.57 27.34
CA GLY A 202 0.51 -2.47 26.27
C GLY A 202 0.95 -3.21 25.00
N VAL A 203 2.23 -3.16 24.65
CA VAL A 203 2.80 -3.92 23.52
C VAL A 203 2.74 -5.42 23.78
N ALA A 204 3.10 -5.87 24.99
CA ALA A 204 3.00 -7.29 25.38
C ALA A 204 1.55 -7.80 25.32
N HIS A 205 0.61 -7.05 25.89
CA HIS A 205 -0.82 -7.36 25.82
C HIS A 205 -1.33 -7.41 24.37
N LYS A 206 -0.95 -6.44 23.54
CA LYS A 206 -1.28 -6.45 22.11
C LYS A 206 -0.75 -7.72 21.41
N ALA A 207 0.46 -8.17 21.74
CA ALA A 207 1.03 -9.40 21.19
C ALA A 207 0.24 -10.66 21.61
N GLU A 208 -0.25 -10.73 22.86
CA GLU A 208 -1.12 -11.81 23.32
C GLU A 208 -2.46 -11.83 22.55
N VAL A 209 -3.08 -10.68 22.36
CA VAL A 209 -4.32 -10.54 21.58
C VAL A 209 -4.11 -10.97 20.12
N VAL A 210 -3.01 -10.54 19.50
CA VAL A 210 -2.65 -10.94 18.12
C VAL A 210 -2.43 -12.45 18.02
N ALA A 211 -1.67 -13.04 18.95
CA ALA A 211 -1.43 -14.48 18.99
C ALA A 211 -2.76 -15.27 19.12
N ALA A 212 -3.65 -14.83 20.01
CA ALA A 212 -4.95 -15.46 20.21
C ALA A 212 -5.85 -15.36 18.98
N ALA A 213 -5.87 -14.20 18.31
CA ALA A 213 -6.62 -14.01 17.07
C ALA A 213 -6.12 -14.93 15.96
N VAL A 214 -4.80 -14.99 15.73
CA VAL A 214 -4.22 -15.86 14.69
C VAL A 214 -4.42 -17.34 15.02
N ALA A 215 -4.27 -17.76 16.27
CA ALA A 215 -4.51 -19.14 16.69
C ALA A 215 -5.97 -19.58 16.46
N ARG A 216 -6.94 -18.67 16.65
CA ARG A 216 -8.35 -18.92 16.37
C ARG A 216 -8.63 -19.02 14.87
N HIS A 217 -8.16 -18.06 14.09
CA HIS A 217 -8.59 -17.88 12.71
C HIS A 217 -7.72 -18.60 11.68
N GLY A 218 -6.45 -18.82 11.98
CA GLY A 218 -5.47 -19.43 11.08
C GLY A 218 -5.90 -20.81 10.54
N PRO A 219 -6.31 -21.76 11.41
CA PRO A 219 -6.77 -23.08 10.95
C PRO A 219 -7.97 -23.00 10.00
N GLU A 220 -8.92 -22.10 10.27
CA GLU A 220 -10.11 -21.94 9.43
C GLU A 220 -9.82 -21.18 8.13
N ALA A 221 -8.80 -20.32 8.11
CA ALA A 221 -8.36 -19.64 6.91
C ALA A 221 -7.62 -20.57 5.94
N GLY A 222 -7.07 -21.69 6.43
CA GLY A 222 -6.44 -22.72 5.60
C GLY A 222 -5.24 -22.23 4.78
N GLY A 223 -4.62 -21.11 5.18
CA GLY A 223 -3.54 -20.46 4.43
C GLY A 223 -3.99 -19.61 3.24
N ASP A 224 -5.29 -19.44 3.00
CA ASP A 224 -5.81 -18.57 1.94
C ASP A 224 -5.67 -17.09 2.34
N PRO A 225 -4.89 -16.27 1.60
CA PRO A 225 -4.67 -14.87 1.96
C PRO A 225 -5.95 -14.03 2.05
N PHE A 226 -6.97 -14.32 1.22
CA PHE A 226 -8.23 -13.59 1.29
C PHE A 226 -9.07 -13.98 2.51
N GLU A 227 -9.03 -15.24 2.94
CA GLU A 227 -9.65 -15.65 4.20
C GLU A 227 -8.90 -15.08 5.41
N ILE A 228 -7.55 -15.00 5.34
CA ILE A 228 -6.75 -14.33 6.37
C ILE A 228 -7.15 -12.85 6.46
N LEU A 229 -7.25 -12.14 5.33
CA LEU A 229 -7.74 -10.75 5.29
C LEU A 229 -9.14 -10.63 5.88
N ARG A 230 -10.07 -11.49 5.47
CA ARG A 230 -11.46 -11.47 5.96
C ARG A 230 -11.55 -11.64 7.48
N ARG A 231 -10.72 -12.53 8.04
CA ARG A 231 -10.81 -12.93 9.44
C ARG A 231 -10.04 -12.01 10.37
N LEU A 232 -8.85 -11.58 9.95
CA LEU A 232 -7.89 -10.86 10.78
C LEU A 232 -7.70 -9.39 10.38
N GLY A 233 -8.27 -8.97 9.25
CA GLY A 233 -8.06 -7.65 8.66
C GLY A 233 -9.06 -6.57 9.09
N GLY A 234 -9.17 -5.54 8.26
CA GLY A 234 -10.05 -4.39 8.46
C GLY A 234 -10.64 -3.92 7.13
N ARG A 235 -11.63 -3.04 7.17
CA ARG A 235 -12.26 -2.53 5.94
C ARG A 235 -11.28 -1.68 5.14
N GLU A 236 -10.56 -0.81 5.82
CA GLU A 236 -9.51 0.04 5.24
C GLU A 236 -8.36 -0.78 4.63
N ILE A 237 -7.90 -1.84 5.28
CA ILE A 237 -6.89 -2.74 4.70
C ILE A 237 -7.44 -3.50 3.49
N ALA A 238 -8.69 -3.99 3.55
CA ALA A 238 -9.32 -4.65 2.40
C ALA A 238 -9.50 -3.69 1.21
N ALA A 239 -9.92 -2.45 1.46
CA ALA A 239 -10.05 -1.43 0.43
C ALA A 239 -8.69 -1.02 -0.14
N MET A 240 -7.65 -0.89 0.68
CA MET A 240 -6.29 -0.64 0.20
C MET A 240 -5.77 -1.78 -0.69
N ALA A 241 -6.01 -3.05 -0.33
CA ALA A 241 -5.66 -4.20 -1.17
C ALA A 241 -6.43 -4.14 -2.51
N GLY A 242 -7.71 -3.79 -2.46
CA GLY A 242 -8.51 -3.49 -3.65
C GLY A 242 -7.90 -2.38 -4.51
N ALA A 243 -7.51 -1.26 -3.91
CA ALA A 243 -6.93 -0.11 -4.60
C ALA A 243 -5.58 -0.45 -5.26
N ILE A 244 -4.77 -1.31 -4.63
CA ILE A 244 -3.54 -1.82 -5.26
C ILE A 244 -3.88 -2.60 -6.54
N LEU A 245 -4.89 -3.48 -6.52
CA LEU A 245 -5.35 -4.21 -7.72
C LEU A 245 -5.95 -3.26 -8.76
N GLY A 246 -6.74 -2.28 -8.34
CA GLY A 246 -7.31 -1.24 -9.20
C GLY A 246 -6.23 -0.45 -9.92
N GLY A 247 -5.17 -0.05 -9.21
CA GLY A 247 -4.00 0.60 -9.81
C GLY A 247 -3.34 -0.28 -10.87
N ARG A 248 -3.17 -1.58 -10.59
CA ARG A 248 -2.60 -2.53 -11.55
C ARG A 248 -3.41 -2.60 -12.85
N LEU A 249 -4.72 -2.84 -12.73
CA LEU A 249 -5.62 -2.98 -13.88
C LEU A 249 -5.68 -1.70 -14.72
N LYS A 250 -5.66 -0.55 -14.06
CA LYS A 250 -5.76 0.77 -14.70
C LYS A 250 -4.41 1.32 -15.15
N ARG A 251 -3.31 0.56 -15.01
CA ARG A 251 -1.93 1.01 -15.32
C ARG A 251 -1.56 2.30 -14.57
N VAL A 252 -2.02 2.41 -13.33
CA VAL A 252 -1.65 3.46 -12.38
C VAL A 252 -0.65 2.86 -11.39
N PRO A 253 0.63 3.26 -11.43
CA PRO A 253 1.61 2.86 -10.45
C PRO A 253 1.17 3.26 -9.03
N VAL A 254 1.55 2.47 -8.02
CA VAL A 254 1.12 2.67 -6.63
C VAL A 254 2.33 2.89 -5.71
N ILE A 255 2.21 3.83 -4.78
CA ILE A 255 3.13 4.00 -3.66
C ILE A 255 2.40 3.64 -2.36
N VAL A 256 2.94 2.65 -1.67
CA VAL A 256 2.46 2.15 -0.38
C VAL A 256 3.11 2.94 0.73
N ASP A 257 2.35 3.37 1.74
CA ASP A 257 2.84 4.22 2.84
C ASP A 257 3.67 3.44 3.88
N GLY A 258 3.16 3.32 5.12
CA GLY A 258 3.82 2.67 6.23
C GLY A 258 3.28 1.28 6.54
N PHE A 259 3.48 0.83 7.78
CA PHE A 259 3.22 -0.54 8.22
C PHE A 259 1.81 -1.06 7.89
N VAL A 260 0.77 -0.27 8.18
CA VAL A 260 -0.62 -0.70 7.97
C VAL A 260 -0.93 -0.83 6.47
N ALA A 261 -0.53 0.14 5.64
CA ALA A 261 -0.68 0.06 4.19
C ALA A 261 0.10 -1.12 3.60
N SER A 262 1.31 -1.40 4.11
CA SER A 262 2.11 -2.57 3.74
C SER A 262 1.43 -3.90 4.10
N SER A 263 0.60 -3.95 5.14
CA SER A 263 -0.18 -5.16 5.46
C SER A 263 -1.26 -5.46 4.41
N ALA A 264 -1.82 -4.44 3.75
CA ALA A 264 -2.71 -4.63 2.60
C ALA A 264 -1.95 -5.21 1.40
N ALA A 265 -0.76 -4.69 1.12
CA ALA A 265 0.12 -5.22 0.09
C ALA A 265 0.58 -6.66 0.40
N ALA A 266 0.79 -7.00 1.68
CA ALA A 266 1.18 -8.34 2.11
C ALA A 266 0.15 -9.42 1.78
N VAL A 267 -1.14 -9.11 1.89
CA VAL A 267 -2.21 -10.02 1.46
C VAL A 267 -2.06 -10.37 -0.01
N LEU A 268 -1.79 -9.37 -0.87
CA LEU A 268 -1.60 -9.59 -2.29
C LEU A 268 -0.30 -10.32 -2.61
N HIS A 269 0.78 -10.01 -1.90
CA HIS A 269 2.05 -10.70 -2.04
C HIS A 269 1.92 -12.21 -1.77
N ALA A 270 1.15 -12.58 -0.74
CA ALA A 270 0.92 -13.97 -0.39
C ALA A 270 0.11 -14.76 -1.44
N LEU A 271 -0.56 -14.08 -2.40
CA LEU A 271 -1.28 -14.73 -3.49
C LEU A 271 -0.34 -15.24 -4.60
N GLY A 272 0.84 -14.63 -4.77
CA GLY A 272 1.78 -15.07 -5.79
C GLY A 272 2.88 -14.06 -6.16
N PRO A 273 3.87 -14.50 -6.95
CA PRO A 273 4.95 -13.65 -7.40
C PRO A 273 4.44 -12.52 -8.33
N GLY A 274 5.10 -11.37 -8.29
CA GLY A 274 4.83 -10.25 -9.21
C GLY A 274 3.59 -9.41 -8.87
N MET A 275 2.79 -9.82 -7.87
CA MET A 275 1.57 -9.14 -7.44
C MET A 275 1.77 -7.68 -7.03
N LEU A 276 2.99 -7.31 -6.65
CA LEU A 276 3.37 -5.97 -6.21
C LEU A 276 4.38 -5.27 -7.13
N ASP A 277 4.58 -5.73 -8.37
CA ASP A 277 5.61 -5.16 -9.26
C ASP A 277 5.31 -3.71 -9.66
N HIS A 278 4.03 -3.33 -9.66
CA HIS A 278 3.55 -1.96 -9.88
C HIS A 278 3.48 -1.14 -8.59
N CYS A 279 4.07 -1.63 -7.49
CA CYS A 279 4.13 -0.95 -6.20
C CYS A 279 5.57 -0.56 -5.83
N LEU A 280 5.76 0.70 -5.43
CA LEU A 280 6.89 1.15 -4.63
C LEU A 280 6.45 1.34 -3.18
N PHE A 281 7.41 1.30 -2.26
CA PHE A 281 7.17 1.48 -0.83
C PHE A 281 7.78 2.81 -0.41
N GLY A 282 6.95 3.70 0.12
CA GLY A 282 7.27 5.10 0.33
C GLY A 282 8.33 5.31 1.41
N HIS A 283 8.16 4.67 2.56
CA HIS A 283 9.14 4.78 3.65
C HIS A 283 9.20 3.53 4.51
N VAL A 284 10.30 3.36 5.25
CA VAL A 284 10.30 2.50 6.42
C VAL A 284 9.74 3.27 7.61
N SER A 285 8.53 2.91 8.02
CA SER A 285 7.96 3.31 9.31
C SER A 285 8.84 2.93 10.50
N ALA A 286 8.87 3.78 11.53
CA ALA A 286 9.46 3.50 12.82
C ALA A 286 8.66 2.48 13.67
N GLU A 287 7.56 1.94 13.13
CA GLU A 287 6.93 0.75 13.71
C GLU A 287 7.91 -0.45 13.57
N PRO A 288 8.34 -1.10 14.67
CA PRO A 288 9.46 -2.05 14.66
C PRO A 288 9.33 -3.19 13.65
N ALA A 289 8.12 -3.67 13.43
CA ALA A 289 7.83 -4.78 12.53
C ALA A 289 7.89 -4.42 11.05
N HIS A 290 7.92 -3.12 10.69
CA HIS A 290 7.79 -2.73 9.30
C HIS A 290 9.03 -3.07 8.46
N GLY A 291 10.23 -2.94 9.02
CA GLY A 291 11.46 -3.36 8.34
C GLY A 291 11.42 -4.85 7.97
N ARG A 292 11.04 -5.70 8.93
CA ARG A 292 10.84 -7.14 8.70
C ARG A 292 9.77 -7.43 7.65
N LEU A 293 8.65 -6.69 7.68
CA LEU A 293 7.60 -6.85 6.67
C LEU A 293 8.14 -6.50 5.28
N LEU A 294 8.84 -5.38 5.12
CA LEU A 294 9.46 -4.98 3.84
C LEU A 294 10.45 -6.02 3.32
N GLU A 295 11.29 -6.58 4.20
CA GLU A 295 12.19 -7.69 3.87
C GLU A 295 11.42 -8.94 3.38
N THR A 296 10.34 -9.29 4.08
CA THR A 296 9.46 -10.43 3.72
C THR A 296 8.83 -10.22 2.33
N LEU A 297 8.42 -8.99 2.02
CA LEU A 297 7.85 -8.65 0.72
C LEU A 297 8.90 -8.53 -0.40
N GLY A 298 10.20 -8.55 -0.07
CA GLY A 298 11.29 -8.32 -1.01
C GLY A 298 11.31 -6.88 -1.54
N LYS A 299 10.95 -5.90 -0.71
CA LYS A 299 10.74 -4.50 -1.13
C LYS A 299 11.65 -3.55 -0.37
N ALA A 300 12.31 -2.66 -1.10
CA ALA A 300 13.17 -1.63 -0.53
C ALA A 300 12.39 -0.30 -0.42
N PRO A 301 12.29 0.29 0.78
CA PRO A 301 11.61 1.58 0.97
C PRO A 301 12.37 2.69 0.25
N LEU A 302 11.65 3.74 -0.16
CA LEU A 302 12.23 4.93 -0.79
C LEU A 302 12.88 5.87 0.22
N LEU A 303 12.32 5.96 1.43
CA LEU A 303 12.72 6.89 2.48
C LEU A 303 12.90 6.18 3.83
N ASP A 304 13.80 6.68 4.66
CA ASP A 304 13.95 6.33 6.07
C ASP A 304 14.01 7.63 6.88
N LEU A 305 12.89 8.00 7.47
CA LEU A 305 12.69 9.29 8.15
C LEU A 305 12.24 9.12 9.61
N GLY A 306 12.20 7.89 10.13
CA GLY A 306 11.66 7.61 11.46
C GLY A 306 10.17 7.97 11.63
N MET A 307 9.42 8.12 10.53
CA MET A 307 7.99 8.46 10.56
C MET A 307 7.15 7.25 10.99
N ARG A 308 6.02 7.48 11.64
CA ARG A 308 5.06 6.42 12.04
C ARG A 308 3.62 6.96 12.21
N LEU A 309 3.29 8.01 11.46
CA LEU A 309 1.97 8.64 11.53
C LEU A 309 0.91 7.84 10.76
N GLY A 310 1.26 7.33 9.58
CA GLY A 310 0.30 6.75 8.63
C GLY A 310 -0.29 7.84 7.73
N GLU A 311 -1.59 7.72 7.43
CA GLU A 311 -2.37 8.69 6.65
C GLU A 311 -1.89 8.87 5.19
N GLY A 312 -0.94 8.07 4.70
CA GLY A 312 -0.37 8.24 3.36
C GLY A 312 0.78 9.25 3.31
N THR A 313 1.28 9.70 4.46
CA THR A 313 2.27 10.79 4.54
C THR A 313 3.65 10.43 3.99
N GLY A 314 4.14 9.22 4.28
CA GLY A 314 5.37 8.70 3.70
C GLY A 314 5.22 8.40 2.20
N ALA A 315 4.05 7.89 1.78
CA ALA A 315 3.74 7.70 0.36
C ALA A 315 3.72 9.04 -0.41
N ALA A 316 3.13 10.10 0.14
CA ALA A 316 3.10 11.43 -0.47
C ALA A 316 4.52 12.01 -0.63
N LEU A 317 5.39 11.90 0.38
CA LEU A 317 6.78 12.33 0.28
C LEU A 317 7.54 11.55 -0.82
N ALA A 318 7.33 10.23 -0.88
CA ALA A 318 7.91 9.38 -1.91
C ALA A 318 7.36 9.70 -3.32
N ALA A 319 6.10 10.09 -3.44
CA ALA A 319 5.52 10.54 -4.70
C ALA A 319 6.13 11.86 -5.18
N ALA A 320 6.50 12.77 -4.29
CA ALA A 320 7.26 13.97 -4.66
C ALA A 320 8.63 13.60 -5.27
N MET A 321 9.30 12.58 -4.73
CA MET A 321 10.53 12.04 -5.32
C MET A 321 10.27 11.35 -6.66
N ALA A 322 9.19 10.59 -6.80
CA ALA A 322 8.81 9.97 -8.08
C ALA A 322 8.49 11.01 -9.16
N LYS A 323 7.81 12.10 -8.78
CA LYS A 323 7.60 13.26 -9.64
C LYS A 323 8.92 13.90 -10.06
N ALA A 324 9.84 14.10 -9.13
CA ALA A 324 11.18 14.63 -9.45
C ALA A 324 11.93 13.69 -10.42
N ALA A 325 11.87 12.38 -10.24
CA ALA A 325 12.47 11.41 -11.16
C ALA A 325 11.90 11.55 -12.59
N ALA A 326 10.58 11.65 -12.74
CA ALA A 326 9.93 11.84 -14.02
C ALA A 326 10.31 13.19 -14.66
N ASP A 327 10.26 14.28 -13.89
CA ASP A 327 10.57 15.63 -14.37
C ASP A 327 12.04 15.76 -14.80
N VAL A 328 12.97 15.16 -14.04
CA VAL A 328 14.40 15.14 -14.38
C VAL A 328 14.62 14.33 -15.67
N HIS A 329 14.07 13.13 -15.77
CA HIS A 329 14.24 12.28 -16.95
C HIS A 329 13.63 12.92 -18.22
N GLY A 330 12.43 13.50 -18.10
CA GLY A 330 11.74 14.15 -19.21
C GLY A 330 12.32 15.51 -19.58
N GLY A 331 12.87 16.26 -18.62
CA GLY A 331 13.30 17.64 -18.79
C GLY A 331 14.79 17.85 -19.06
N MET A 332 15.65 16.89 -18.73
CA MET A 332 17.08 16.98 -19.04
C MET A 332 17.32 16.90 -20.56
N ALA A 333 18.29 17.67 -21.04
CA ALA A 333 18.81 17.54 -22.39
C ALA A 333 19.65 16.26 -22.52
N THR A 334 19.76 15.77 -23.75
CA THR A 334 20.75 14.78 -24.16
C THR A 334 22.09 15.43 -24.49
N PHE A 335 23.19 14.67 -24.49
CA PHE A 335 24.51 15.17 -24.92
C PHE A 335 24.44 15.84 -26.31
N ALA A 336 23.70 15.23 -27.23
CA ALA A 336 23.47 15.74 -28.58
C ALA A 336 22.73 17.10 -28.58
N GLU A 337 21.65 17.22 -27.80
CA GLU A 337 20.86 18.47 -27.70
C GLU A 337 21.65 19.61 -27.04
N ALA A 338 22.49 19.28 -26.06
CA ALA A 338 23.30 20.26 -25.34
C ALA A 338 24.61 20.63 -26.04
N GLY A 339 24.98 19.93 -27.12
CA GLY A 339 26.27 20.11 -27.80
C GLY A 339 27.47 19.76 -26.92
N VAL A 340 27.28 18.89 -25.92
CA VAL A 340 28.34 18.42 -25.03
C VAL A 340 28.98 17.19 -25.66
N THR A 341 30.30 17.22 -25.83
CA THR A 341 31.06 16.10 -26.38
C THR A 341 30.89 14.87 -25.49
N ASP A 342 30.38 13.78 -26.06
CA ASP A 342 30.33 12.49 -25.39
C ASP A 342 31.75 11.91 -25.23
N ARG A 343 31.95 10.95 -24.33
CA ARG A 343 33.24 10.26 -24.24
C ARG A 343 33.52 9.55 -25.56
N GLU A 344 34.73 9.72 -26.09
CA GLU A 344 35.26 8.82 -27.13
C GLU A 344 35.32 7.40 -26.54
N GLU A 345 34.80 6.41 -27.28
CA GLU A 345 34.81 4.99 -26.90
C GLU A 345 36.22 4.44 -26.60
#